data_AF-A0A2N4Z2R9-F1
#
_entry.id   AF-A0A2N4Z2R9-F1
#
_cell.length_a   1.000
_cell.length_b   1.000
_cell.length_c   1.000
_cell.angle_alpha   90.00
_cell.angle_beta   90.00
_cell.angle_gamma   90.00
#
_symmetry.space_group_name_H-M   'P 1'
#
loop_
_entity.id
_entity.type
_entity.pdbx_description
1 polymer ?
#
loop_
_entity_poly.entity_id
_entity_poly.type
_entity_poly.pdbx_seq_one_letter_code
_entity_poly.pdbx_strand_id
1 'polypeptide(L)'
;MQLNDMTLFRQQALIDGQWRDAPNGDVIAVTNPANGEQLGSVPKMGADETREAIEAANRALPAWRALTAKERANILRRWFDLMMENQDDLARLMTLEQGKPLAEAKGEISYAASFIEWFAEEGKRIYGDTIPGHQADKRLLVIKQPIGVTAAITPWNFPAAMITRKAGPALAAGCTMVLKPASQTPFSALALAELANRAGIPAGVFNVVTGSAGAVGGELTSNPLVRKLSFTGSTEIGRQLMEQCAKDIKKVSLELGGNAPFIVFDDADLDKAVEGALASKFRNAGQTCVCANRLYVQDGVYDRFAEKLQQAVEKLRIGDGLQDGVTTGPLIDEKAVAKVEEHIADAIAKGAKVVTGGKPHALGGNFFQPTILVNVPDSAKVAKEETFGPLAPLFRFKDEADVIAQANDTEFGLAAYFYAR
;
A
#
# COMPACT_ATOMS: atom_id res chain seq x y z
N MET A 1 -1.79 7.53 -23.13
CA MET A 1 -2.93 6.97 -22.36
C MET A 1 -3.94 6.36 -23.34
N GLN A 2 -4.11 5.03 -23.37
CA GLN A 2 -5.10 4.36 -24.24
C GLN A 2 -5.88 3.34 -23.40
N LEU A 3 -7.09 3.72 -22.98
CA LEU A 3 -8.02 2.90 -22.18
C LEU A 3 -9.23 2.53 -23.04
N ASN A 4 -9.87 1.39 -22.78
CA ASN A 4 -11.14 1.03 -23.42
C ASN A 4 -12.27 1.93 -22.93
N ASP A 5 -12.31 2.23 -21.63
CA ASP A 5 -13.18 3.22 -21.02
C ASP A 5 -12.38 4.43 -20.52
N MET A 6 -12.36 5.49 -21.34
CA MET A 6 -11.68 6.74 -21.02
C MET A 6 -12.28 7.50 -19.83
N THR A 7 -13.52 7.19 -19.42
CA THR A 7 -14.15 7.88 -18.27
C THR A 7 -13.60 7.41 -16.92
N LEU A 8 -12.83 6.32 -16.89
CA LEU A 8 -12.04 5.89 -15.72
C LEU A 8 -10.86 6.82 -15.44
N PHE A 9 -10.33 7.51 -16.46
CA PHE A 9 -9.28 8.49 -16.30
C PHE A 9 -9.86 9.83 -15.82
N ARG A 10 -9.92 9.99 -14.49
CA ARG A 10 -10.46 11.19 -13.83
C ARG A 10 -9.33 12.10 -13.36
N GLN A 11 -9.47 13.39 -13.67
CA GLN A 11 -8.53 14.46 -13.30
C GLN A 11 -9.14 15.44 -12.29
N GLN A 12 -10.26 15.06 -11.66
CA GLN A 12 -11.01 15.84 -10.69
C GLN A 12 -11.18 15.01 -9.41
N ALA A 13 -11.35 15.65 -8.26
CA ALA A 13 -11.65 14.98 -7.00
C ALA A 13 -13.15 14.61 -6.92
N LEU A 14 -13.51 13.57 -6.16
CA LEU A 14 -14.90 13.17 -5.94
C LEU A 14 -15.36 13.63 -4.55
N ILE A 15 -16.27 14.60 -4.49
CA ILE A 15 -16.84 15.12 -3.24
C ILE A 15 -18.36 15.18 -3.38
N ASP A 16 -19.07 14.54 -2.44
CA ASP A 16 -20.54 14.49 -2.41
C ASP A 16 -21.17 14.01 -3.74
N GLY A 17 -20.54 13.00 -4.36
CA GLY A 17 -20.97 12.45 -5.65
C GLY A 17 -20.66 13.32 -6.86
N GLN A 18 -19.96 14.45 -6.70
CA GLN A 18 -19.60 15.37 -7.77
C GLN A 18 -18.10 15.39 -8.05
N TRP A 19 -17.75 15.44 -9.33
CA TRP A 19 -16.38 15.66 -9.80
C TRP A 19 -16.05 17.15 -9.74
N ARG A 20 -15.07 17.53 -8.92
CA ARG A 20 -14.75 18.93 -8.61
C ARG A 20 -13.26 19.23 -8.75
N ASP A 21 -12.99 20.43 -9.25
CA ASP A 21 -11.67 21.05 -9.21
C ASP A 21 -11.43 21.80 -7.89
N ALA A 22 -10.19 22.19 -7.62
CA ALA A 22 -9.88 23.07 -6.49
C ALA A 22 -10.40 24.49 -6.82
N PRO A 23 -11.06 25.21 -5.91
CA PRO A 23 -11.62 26.54 -6.20
C PRO A 23 -10.59 27.57 -6.66
N ASN A 24 -9.33 27.42 -6.24
CA ASN A 24 -8.22 28.28 -6.67
C ASN A 24 -7.61 27.88 -8.03
N GLY A 25 -8.04 26.75 -8.62
CA GLY A 25 -7.53 26.21 -9.88
C GLY A 25 -6.16 25.53 -9.78
N ASP A 26 -5.57 25.41 -8.58
CA ASP A 26 -4.27 24.76 -8.42
C ASP A 26 -4.38 23.25 -8.66
N VAL A 27 -3.36 22.69 -9.31
CA VAL A 27 -3.27 21.27 -9.63
C VAL A 27 -1.94 20.66 -9.21
N ILE A 28 -1.92 19.34 -9.10
CA ILE A 28 -0.72 18.52 -8.93
C ILE A 28 -0.53 17.72 -10.23
N ALA A 29 0.60 17.93 -10.89
CA ALA A 29 0.97 17.14 -12.06
C ALA A 29 1.30 15.70 -11.65
N VAL A 30 0.86 14.75 -12.47
CA VAL A 30 1.17 13.32 -12.31
C VAL A 30 1.97 12.88 -13.53
N THR A 31 3.15 12.32 -13.32
CA THR A 31 4.07 11.92 -14.38
C THR A 31 4.23 10.41 -14.40
N ASN A 32 4.52 9.86 -15.58
CA ASN A 32 4.87 8.46 -15.73
C ASN A 32 6.33 8.26 -15.28
N PRO A 33 6.60 7.43 -14.25
CA PRO A 33 7.95 7.25 -13.72
C PRO A 33 8.90 6.54 -14.69
N ALA A 34 8.41 5.90 -15.76
CA ALA A 34 9.24 5.23 -16.75
C ALA A 34 9.88 6.19 -17.76
N ASN A 35 9.27 7.35 -18.02
CA ASN A 35 9.73 8.25 -19.08
C ASN A 35 9.64 9.75 -18.73
N GLY A 36 9.06 10.11 -17.58
CA GLY A 36 8.89 11.49 -17.13
C GLY A 36 7.75 12.25 -17.81
N GLU A 37 7.01 11.63 -18.73
CA GLU A 37 5.89 12.27 -19.43
C GLU A 37 4.77 12.62 -18.46
N GLN A 38 4.21 13.83 -18.58
CA GLN A 38 3.04 14.20 -17.79
C GLN A 38 1.80 13.47 -18.32
N LEU A 39 1.20 12.63 -17.48
CA LEU A 39 -0.02 11.89 -17.79
C LEU A 39 -1.27 12.79 -17.71
N GLY A 40 -1.25 13.73 -16.77
CA GLY A 40 -2.35 14.63 -16.48
C GLY A 40 -2.11 15.39 -15.18
N SER A 41 -3.19 15.80 -14.53
CA SER A 41 -3.13 16.45 -13.23
C SER A 41 -4.38 16.16 -12.39
N VAL A 42 -4.29 16.41 -11.09
CA VAL A 42 -5.42 16.35 -10.15
C VAL A 42 -5.50 17.62 -9.31
N PRO A 43 -6.66 17.97 -8.75
CA PRO A 43 -6.81 19.17 -7.94
C PRO A 43 -5.87 19.17 -6.73
N LYS A 44 -5.31 20.33 -6.41
CA LYS A 44 -4.51 20.55 -5.21
C LYS A 44 -5.38 21.12 -4.09
N MET A 45 -6.35 20.34 -3.62
CA MET A 45 -7.28 20.80 -2.58
C MET A 45 -6.59 20.96 -1.21
N GLY A 46 -7.23 21.76 -0.36
CA GLY A 46 -6.79 22.09 0.99
C GLY A 46 -7.79 21.68 2.06
N ALA A 47 -7.81 22.46 3.15
CA ALA A 47 -8.63 22.17 4.32
C ALA A 47 -10.14 22.40 4.05
N ASP A 48 -10.49 23.40 3.24
CA ASP A 48 -11.90 23.78 3.03
C ASP A 48 -12.66 22.70 2.25
N GLU A 49 -12.11 22.21 1.15
CA GLU A 49 -12.74 21.14 0.37
C GLU A 49 -12.73 19.81 1.15
N THR A 50 -11.71 19.59 1.98
CA THR A 50 -11.68 18.44 2.88
C THR A 50 -12.79 18.54 3.92
N ARG A 51 -13.05 19.73 4.50
CA ARG A 51 -14.16 19.98 5.42
C ARG A 51 -15.50 19.71 4.75
N GLU A 52 -15.70 20.20 3.53
CA GLU A 52 -16.92 19.95 2.76
C GLU A 52 -17.14 18.45 2.52
N ALA A 53 -16.08 17.69 2.18
CA ALA A 53 -16.16 16.24 2.02
C ALA A 53 -16.50 15.51 3.33
N ILE A 54 -15.95 15.96 4.47
CA ILE A 54 -16.29 15.41 5.79
C ILE A 54 -17.75 15.69 6.14
N GLU A 55 -18.24 16.91 5.88
CA GLU A 55 -19.63 17.28 6.12
C GLU A 55 -20.59 16.47 5.23
N ALA A 56 -20.25 16.27 3.95
CA ALA A 56 -20.98 15.39 3.05
C ALA A 56 -21.03 13.94 3.58
N ALA A 57 -19.88 13.40 4.01
CA ALA A 57 -19.81 12.08 4.62
C ALA A 57 -20.66 11.95 5.88
N ASN A 58 -20.72 13.01 6.70
CA ASN A 58 -21.58 13.05 7.88
C ASN A 58 -23.07 13.13 7.51
N ARG A 59 -23.45 13.91 6.49
CA ARG A 59 -24.83 13.99 5.98
C ARG A 59 -25.32 12.66 5.40
N ALA A 60 -24.47 11.93 4.69
CA ALA A 60 -24.80 10.66 4.06
C ALA A 60 -24.89 9.47 5.06
N LEU A 61 -24.20 9.58 6.20
CA LEU A 61 -24.05 8.51 7.17
C LEU A 61 -25.37 7.92 7.70
N PRO A 62 -26.39 8.72 8.12
CA PRO A 62 -27.63 8.17 8.66
C PRO A 62 -28.37 7.25 7.68
N ALA A 63 -28.48 7.66 6.42
CA ALA A 63 -29.16 6.88 5.38
C ALA A 63 -28.38 5.60 5.03
N TRP A 64 -27.06 5.70 4.86
CA TRP A 64 -26.20 4.55 4.55
C TRP A 64 -26.21 3.49 5.66
N ARG A 65 -26.14 3.94 6.92
CA ARG A 65 -26.18 3.05 8.09
C ARG A 65 -27.54 2.41 8.30
N ALA A 66 -28.62 3.09 7.92
CA ALA A 66 -29.99 2.57 8.05
C ALA A 66 -30.29 1.44 7.07
N LEU A 67 -29.55 1.32 5.96
CA LEU A 67 -29.63 0.16 5.08
C LEU A 67 -29.35 -1.14 5.84
N THR A 68 -29.97 -2.22 5.41
CA THR A 68 -29.61 -3.55 5.87
C THR A 68 -28.20 -3.91 5.42
N ALA A 69 -27.56 -4.83 6.15
CA ALA A 69 -26.27 -5.38 5.73
C ALA A 69 -26.31 -5.99 4.32
N LYS A 70 -27.46 -6.59 3.92
CA LYS A 70 -27.64 -7.20 2.60
C LYS A 70 -27.70 -6.16 1.49
N GLU A 71 -28.39 -5.05 1.70
CA GLU A 71 -28.44 -3.95 0.71
C GLU A 71 -27.06 -3.33 0.48
N ARG A 72 -26.31 -3.06 1.55
CA ARG A 72 -24.91 -2.61 1.43
C ARG A 72 -24.04 -3.64 0.71
N ALA A 73 -24.19 -4.93 1.05
CA ALA A 73 -23.44 -6.01 0.42
C ALA A 73 -23.69 -6.09 -1.09
N ASN A 74 -24.93 -5.90 -1.55
CA ASN A 74 -25.26 -5.92 -2.99
C ASN A 74 -24.58 -4.77 -3.74
N ILE A 75 -24.55 -3.57 -3.17
CA ILE A 75 -23.89 -2.40 -3.76
C ILE A 75 -22.37 -2.63 -3.83
N LEU A 76 -21.77 -3.11 -2.74
CA LEU A 76 -20.33 -3.44 -2.70
C LEU A 76 -19.98 -4.57 -3.67
N ARG A 77 -20.83 -5.59 -3.78
CA ARG A 77 -20.62 -6.67 -4.77
C ARG A 77 -20.61 -6.14 -6.20
N ARG A 78 -21.52 -5.24 -6.54
CA ARG A 78 -21.51 -4.59 -7.87
C ARG A 78 -20.25 -3.77 -8.10
N TRP A 79 -19.70 -3.12 -7.06
CA TRP A 79 -18.42 -2.43 -7.18
C TRP A 79 -17.27 -3.38 -7.45
N PHE A 80 -17.23 -4.53 -6.76
CA PHE A 80 -16.29 -5.62 -7.05
C PHE A 80 -16.41 -6.10 -8.50
N ASP A 81 -17.63 -6.41 -8.97
CA ASP A 81 -17.86 -6.94 -10.32
C ASP A 81 -17.36 -5.92 -11.37
N LEU A 82 -17.67 -4.63 -11.18
CA LEU A 82 -17.19 -3.54 -12.04
C LEU A 82 -15.66 -3.39 -12.06
N MET A 83 -14.98 -3.60 -10.92
CA MET A 83 -13.51 -3.60 -10.89
C MET A 83 -12.93 -4.74 -11.72
N MET A 84 -13.54 -5.93 -11.66
CA MET A 84 -13.10 -7.09 -12.43
C MET A 84 -13.39 -6.93 -13.93
N GLU A 85 -14.55 -6.38 -14.28
CA GLU A 85 -14.91 -6.06 -15.68
C GLU A 85 -13.94 -5.06 -16.32
N ASN A 86 -13.40 -4.12 -15.53
CA ASN A 86 -12.49 -3.06 -15.99
C ASN A 86 -11.02 -3.34 -15.61
N GLN A 87 -10.67 -4.59 -15.28
CA GLN A 87 -9.35 -4.94 -14.73
C GLN A 87 -8.19 -4.45 -15.61
N ASP A 88 -8.32 -4.58 -16.93
CA ASP A 88 -7.24 -4.25 -17.86
C ASP A 88 -6.97 -2.75 -17.95
N ASP A 89 -8.01 -1.92 -17.97
CA ASP A 89 -7.86 -0.47 -17.98
C ASP A 89 -7.33 0.04 -16.64
N LEU A 90 -7.83 -0.49 -15.53
CA LEU A 90 -7.34 -0.15 -14.19
C LEU A 90 -5.87 -0.53 -14.02
N ALA A 91 -5.45 -1.70 -14.49
CA ALA A 91 -4.06 -2.15 -14.42
C ALA A 91 -3.14 -1.30 -15.31
N ARG A 92 -3.59 -0.92 -16.51
CA ARG A 92 -2.83 -0.03 -17.40
C ARG A 92 -2.67 1.36 -16.77
N LEU A 93 -3.74 1.91 -16.20
CA LEU A 93 -3.70 3.21 -15.54
C LEU A 93 -2.74 3.21 -14.35
N MET A 94 -2.79 2.17 -13.52
CA MET A 94 -1.86 1.95 -12.41
C MET A 94 -0.40 1.83 -12.89
N THR A 95 -0.16 1.05 -13.94
CA THR A 95 1.18 0.88 -14.51
C THR A 95 1.75 2.21 -14.97
N LEU A 96 0.93 3.04 -15.63
CA LEU A 96 1.35 4.34 -16.15
C LEU A 96 1.74 5.31 -15.02
N GLU A 97 0.96 5.41 -13.94
CA GLU A 97 1.24 6.37 -12.87
C GLU A 97 2.25 5.87 -11.82
N GLN A 98 2.34 4.56 -11.60
CA GLN A 98 3.18 3.98 -10.53
C GLN A 98 4.43 3.26 -11.04
N GLY A 99 4.37 2.66 -12.23
CA GLY A 99 5.53 2.06 -12.91
C GLY A 99 5.62 0.53 -12.85
N LYS A 100 4.88 -0.18 -11.98
CA LYS A 100 4.99 -1.66 -11.90
C LYS A 100 4.60 -2.34 -13.22
N PRO A 101 5.14 -3.53 -13.52
CA PRO A 101 4.75 -4.30 -14.70
C PRO A 101 3.24 -4.55 -14.77
N LEU A 102 2.68 -4.56 -15.98
CA LEU A 102 1.23 -4.70 -16.21
C LEU A 102 0.66 -5.97 -15.58
N ALA A 103 1.41 -7.08 -15.58
CA ALA A 103 1.00 -8.32 -14.93
C ALA A 103 0.87 -8.16 -13.40
N GLU A 104 1.80 -7.44 -12.76
CA GLU A 104 1.69 -7.12 -11.34
C GLU A 104 0.52 -6.19 -11.05
N ALA A 105 0.28 -5.20 -11.91
CA ALA A 105 -0.87 -4.30 -11.78
C ALA A 105 -2.21 -5.06 -11.90
N LYS A 106 -2.36 -5.99 -12.87
CA LYS A 106 -3.55 -6.85 -12.97
C LYS A 106 -3.73 -7.71 -11.72
N GLY A 107 -2.64 -8.27 -11.20
CA GLY A 107 -2.62 -9.01 -9.94
C GLY A 107 -3.08 -8.14 -8.76
N GLU A 108 -2.62 -6.88 -8.69
CA GLU A 108 -3.10 -5.94 -7.68
C GLU A 108 -4.59 -5.62 -7.84
N ILE A 109 -5.10 -5.39 -9.05
CA ILE A 109 -6.53 -5.09 -9.22
C ILE A 109 -7.39 -6.25 -8.73
N SER A 110 -7.01 -7.50 -9.04
CA SER A 110 -7.69 -8.68 -8.51
C SER A 110 -7.62 -8.74 -6.98
N TYR A 111 -6.43 -8.52 -6.41
CA TYR A 111 -6.22 -8.47 -4.96
C TYR A 111 -7.00 -7.31 -4.29
N ALA A 112 -7.11 -6.16 -4.95
CA ALA A 112 -7.86 -5.02 -4.46
C ALA A 112 -9.37 -5.32 -4.47
N ALA A 113 -9.86 -5.91 -5.56
CA ALA A 113 -11.27 -6.28 -5.72
C ALA A 113 -11.70 -7.30 -4.65
N SER A 114 -10.85 -8.29 -4.35
CA SER A 114 -11.18 -9.33 -3.37
C SER A 114 -11.49 -8.77 -1.97
N PHE A 115 -10.92 -7.63 -1.56
CA PHE A 115 -11.32 -6.98 -0.30
C PHE A 115 -12.74 -6.44 -0.34
N ILE A 116 -13.18 -5.88 -1.47
CA ILE A 116 -14.56 -5.39 -1.62
C ILE A 116 -15.54 -6.56 -1.56
N GLU A 117 -15.24 -7.67 -2.26
CA GLU A 117 -16.03 -8.90 -2.19
C GLU A 117 -16.09 -9.43 -0.76
N TRP A 118 -14.92 -9.64 -0.13
CA TRP A 118 -14.80 -10.16 1.22
C TRP A 118 -15.59 -9.31 2.23
N PHE A 119 -15.43 -7.99 2.21
CA PHE A 119 -16.13 -7.14 3.18
C PHE A 119 -17.62 -6.96 2.86
N ALA A 120 -18.05 -7.07 1.60
CA ALA A 120 -19.46 -7.18 1.28
C ALA A 120 -20.10 -8.40 1.97
N GLU A 121 -19.36 -9.51 2.02
CA GLU A 121 -19.78 -10.72 2.73
C GLU A 121 -19.75 -10.54 4.26
N GLU A 122 -18.67 -9.99 4.80
CA GLU A 122 -18.50 -9.76 6.25
C GLU A 122 -19.47 -8.72 6.83
N GLY A 123 -19.95 -7.77 6.02
CA GLY A 123 -20.97 -6.81 6.46
C GLY A 123 -22.25 -7.47 7.01
N LYS A 124 -22.56 -8.70 6.57
CA LYS A 124 -23.71 -9.51 7.02
C LYS A 124 -23.41 -10.35 8.28
N ARG A 125 -22.16 -10.34 8.76
CA ARG A 125 -21.64 -11.22 9.82
C ARG A 125 -21.10 -10.44 11.03
N ILE A 126 -21.57 -9.21 11.23
CA ILE A 126 -21.22 -8.40 12.40
C ILE A 126 -22.02 -8.89 13.62
N TYR A 127 -21.60 -10.02 14.19
CA TYR A 127 -22.28 -10.65 15.32
C TYR A 127 -22.02 -9.90 16.64
N GLY A 128 -23.09 -9.69 17.40
CA GLY A 128 -23.02 -9.32 18.81
C GLY A 128 -22.92 -10.55 19.72
N ASP A 129 -23.06 -10.35 21.02
CA ASP A 129 -22.90 -11.40 22.03
C ASP A 129 -23.99 -11.32 23.09
N THR A 130 -24.46 -12.48 23.57
CA THR A 130 -25.24 -12.59 24.81
C THR A 130 -24.37 -13.24 25.87
N ILE A 131 -24.19 -12.59 27.01
CA ILE A 131 -23.27 -13.04 28.06
C ILE A 131 -24.10 -13.46 29.30
N PRO A 132 -23.78 -14.58 29.97
CA PRO A 132 -24.44 -14.99 31.21
C PRO A 132 -24.46 -13.85 32.24
N GLY A 133 -25.63 -13.61 32.82
CA GLY A 133 -25.81 -12.57 33.83
C GLY A 133 -25.06 -12.89 35.11
N HIS A 134 -24.36 -11.90 35.67
CA HIS A 134 -23.69 -12.03 36.97
C HIS A 134 -24.67 -11.95 38.16
N GLN A 135 -25.91 -11.52 37.90
CA GLN A 135 -27.04 -11.48 38.85
C GLN A 135 -28.30 -12.01 38.15
N ALA A 136 -29.19 -12.67 38.90
CA ALA A 136 -30.35 -13.39 38.35
C ALA A 136 -31.30 -12.48 37.53
N ASP A 137 -31.42 -11.22 37.94
CA ASP A 137 -32.30 -10.20 37.32
C ASP A 137 -31.59 -9.36 36.25
N LYS A 138 -30.35 -9.69 35.87
CA LYS A 138 -29.59 -8.97 34.83
C LYS A 138 -29.41 -9.82 33.58
N ARG A 139 -29.44 -9.16 32.41
CA ARG A 139 -29.10 -9.74 31.09
C ARG A 139 -28.05 -8.85 30.44
N LEU A 140 -27.04 -9.46 29.85
CA LEU A 140 -25.93 -8.76 29.21
C LEU A 140 -25.97 -9.02 27.70
N LEU A 141 -26.11 -7.94 26.94
CA LEU A 141 -26.12 -7.96 25.47
C LEU A 141 -25.03 -7.01 24.96
N VAL A 142 -24.24 -7.47 24.00
CA VAL A 142 -23.28 -6.67 23.26
C VAL A 142 -23.74 -6.57 21.82
N ILE A 143 -23.79 -5.35 21.29
CA ILE A 143 -24.02 -5.08 19.87
C ILE A 143 -22.85 -4.30 19.29
N LYS A 144 -22.63 -4.41 17.98
CA LYS A 144 -21.57 -3.71 17.26
C LYS A 144 -22.20 -2.79 16.22
N GLN A 145 -21.81 -1.52 16.23
CA GLN A 145 -22.34 -0.49 15.35
C GLN A 145 -21.19 0.27 14.69
N PRO A 146 -21.39 0.83 13.48
CA PRO A 146 -20.35 1.62 12.80
C PRO A 146 -19.97 2.86 13.61
N ILE A 147 -18.67 3.14 13.61
CA ILE A 147 -18.08 4.23 14.38
C ILE A 147 -18.51 5.62 13.88
N GLY A 148 -18.83 5.76 12.60
CA GLY A 148 -19.32 7.00 11.99
C GLY A 148 -18.53 7.39 10.74
N VAL A 149 -18.20 8.68 10.60
CA VAL A 149 -17.33 9.17 9.51
C VAL A 149 -15.90 8.70 9.75
N THR A 150 -15.30 8.16 8.70
CA THR A 150 -13.93 7.64 8.71
C THR A 150 -13.06 8.38 7.70
N ALA A 151 -11.76 8.46 7.99
CA ALA A 151 -10.77 9.03 7.09
C ALA A 151 -9.74 7.96 6.71
N ALA A 152 -9.30 7.97 5.46
CA ALA A 152 -8.23 7.11 4.97
C ALA A 152 -7.15 7.93 4.26
N ILE A 153 -5.89 7.66 4.58
CA ILE A 153 -4.74 8.22 3.85
C ILE A 153 -3.91 7.04 3.33
N THR A 154 -3.75 6.94 2.02
CA THR A 154 -3.13 5.78 1.36
C THR A 154 -1.83 6.14 0.63
N PRO A 155 -0.85 5.21 0.58
CA PRO A 155 0.43 5.39 -0.09
C PRO A 155 0.31 5.09 -1.59
N TRP A 156 1.43 5.25 -2.30
CA TRP A 156 1.52 5.11 -3.76
C TRP A 156 1.83 3.69 -4.24
N ASN A 157 2.41 2.84 -3.39
CA ASN A 157 2.99 1.57 -3.84
C ASN A 157 1.96 0.51 -4.22
N PHE A 158 0.76 0.56 -3.62
CA PHE A 158 -0.40 -0.25 -4.00
C PHE A 158 -1.61 0.66 -4.14
N PRO A 159 -1.70 1.42 -5.26
CA PRO A 159 -2.60 2.55 -5.37
C PRO A 159 -4.08 2.15 -5.51
N ALA A 160 -4.39 0.86 -5.75
CA ALA A 160 -5.75 0.34 -5.69
C ALA A 160 -6.00 -0.44 -4.38
N ALA A 161 -5.13 -1.39 -4.03
CA ALA A 161 -5.39 -2.29 -2.92
C ALA A 161 -5.41 -1.58 -1.55
N MET A 162 -4.62 -0.52 -1.37
CA MET A 162 -4.64 0.26 -0.12
C MET A 162 -5.97 0.98 0.10
N ILE A 163 -6.68 1.28 -0.97
CA ILE A 163 -7.99 1.94 -0.94
C ILE A 163 -9.03 0.92 -0.52
N THR A 164 -9.13 -0.21 -1.21
CA THR A 164 -10.18 -1.21 -0.95
C THR A 164 -10.02 -1.91 0.40
N ARG A 165 -8.78 -2.09 0.88
CA ARG A 165 -8.48 -2.55 2.25
C ARG A 165 -9.05 -1.65 3.34
N LYS A 166 -9.31 -0.37 3.04
CA LYS A 166 -9.84 0.62 3.99
C LYS A 166 -11.31 0.93 3.73
N ALA A 167 -11.68 1.18 2.47
CA ALA A 167 -13.05 1.49 2.06
C ALA A 167 -13.98 0.28 2.21
N GLY A 168 -13.54 -0.92 1.78
CA GLY A 168 -14.31 -2.17 1.90
C GLY A 168 -14.87 -2.40 3.31
N PRO A 169 -14.04 -2.50 4.36
CA PRO A 169 -14.53 -2.74 5.71
C PRO A 169 -15.33 -1.56 6.27
N ALA A 170 -14.96 -0.31 5.95
CA ALA A 170 -15.67 0.86 6.45
C ALA A 170 -17.10 0.92 5.91
N LEU A 171 -17.27 0.79 4.60
CA LEU A 171 -18.59 0.87 3.97
C LEU A 171 -19.46 -0.33 4.37
N ALA A 172 -18.88 -1.54 4.43
CA ALA A 172 -19.59 -2.75 4.87
C ALA A 172 -20.15 -2.62 6.30
N ALA A 173 -19.35 -2.06 7.21
CA ALA A 173 -19.75 -1.79 8.59
C ALA A 173 -20.91 -0.77 8.70
N GLY A 174 -21.17 0.01 7.65
CA GLY A 174 -22.14 1.11 7.64
C GLY A 174 -21.54 2.47 7.98
N CYS A 175 -20.22 2.64 7.84
CA CYS A 175 -19.54 3.93 7.92
C CYS A 175 -19.53 4.64 6.56
N THR A 176 -19.17 5.93 6.57
CA THR A 176 -18.80 6.71 5.38
C THR A 176 -17.31 7.03 5.42
N MET A 177 -16.71 7.37 4.27
CA MET A 177 -15.27 7.58 4.16
C MET A 177 -14.90 8.81 3.33
N VAL A 178 -13.92 9.58 3.83
CA VAL A 178 -13.14 10.55 3.06
C VAL A 178 -11.72 10.01 2.90
N LEU A 179 -11.30 9.80 1.66
CA LEU A 179 -10.02 9.20 1.33
C LEU A 179 -9.09 10.21 0.64
N LYS A 180 -7.85 10.28 1.08
CA LYS A 180 -6.77 11.01 0.41
C LYS A 180 -5.73 10.04 -0.15
N PRO A 181 -5.63 9.87 -1.47
CA PRO A 181 -4.61 9.03 -2.08
C PRO A 181 -3.24 9.71 -2.07
N ALA A 182 -2.18 8.97 -2.38
CA ALA A 182 -0.87 9.56 -2.63
C ALA A 182 -0.91 10.42 -3.89
N SER A 183 -0.24 11.57 -3.86
CA SER A 183 -0.25 12.53 -4.97
C SER A 183 0.50 12.03 -6.21
N GLN A 184 1.36 11.02 -6.05
CA GLN A 184 2.10 10.37 -7.15
C GLN A 184 1.23 9.41 -7.95
N THR A 185 0.19 8.83 -7.34
CA THR A 185 -0.66 7.80 -7.97
C THR A 185 -2.16 8.00 -7.68
N PRO A 186 -2.72 9.19 -7.94
CA PRO A 186 -4.11 9.48 -7.59
C PRO A 186 -5.11 8.87 -8.57
N PHE A 187 -4.74 8.55 -9.82
CA PHE A 187 -5.70 8.18 -10.85
C PHE A 187 -6.34 6.81 -10.58
N SER A 188 -5.59 5.84 -10.04
CA SER A 188 -6.17 4.57 -9.59
C SER A 188 -7.28 4.80 -8.56
N ALA A 189 -7.08 5.74 -7.63
CA ALA A 189 -8.08 6.05 -6.61
C ALA A 189 -9.35 6.65 -7.21
N LEU A 190 -9.18 7.59 -8.14
CA LEU A 190 -10.29 8.27 -8.79
C LEU A 190 -11.04 7.32 -9.74
N ALA A 191 -10.35 6.41 -10.42
CA ALA A 191 -10.98 5.35 -11.21
C ALA A 191 -11.84 4.42 -10.35
N LEU A 192 -11.36 4.03 -9.16
CA LEU A 192 -12.17 3.27 -8.21
C LEU A 192 -13.37 4.06 -7.68
N ALA A 193 -13.24 5.38 -7.51
CA ALA A 193 -14.34 6.25 -7.12
C ALA A 193 -15.40 6.39 -8.23
N GLU A 194 -14.98 6.43 -9.49
CA GLU A 194 -15.87 6.37 -10.65
C GLU A 194 -16.67 5.06 -10.65
N LEU A 195 -15.99 3.91 -10.48
CA LEU A 195 -16.66 2.62 -10.39
C LEU A 195 -17.57 2.50 -9.16
N ALA A 196 -17.21 3.13 -8.03
CA ALA A 196 -18.06 3.20 -6.85
C ALA A 196 -19.38 3.94 -7.14
N ASN A 197 -19.32 5.07 -7.85
CA ASN A 197 -20.52 5.80 -8.29
C ASN A 197 -21.39 4.91 -9.20
N ARG A 198 -20.80 4.24 -10.19
CA ARG A 198 -21.51 3.32 -11.08
C ARG A 198 -22.15 2.14 -10.35
N ALA A 199 -21.51 1.66 -9.29
CA ALA A 199 -22.04 0.59 -8.45
C ALA A 199 -23.29 1.03 -7.65
N GLY A 200 -23.52 2.34 -7.52
CA GLY A 200 -24.62 2.91 -6.75
C GLY A 200 -24.26 3.21 -5.30
N ILE A 201 -22.96 3.40 -4.98
CA ILE A 201 -22.57 3.98 -3.70
C ILE A 201 -23.13 5.41 -3.63
N PRO A 202 -23.98 5.75 -2.65
CA PRO A 202 -24.63 7.07 -2.61
C PRO A 202 -23.64 8.22 -2.46
N ALA A 203 -24.05 9.41 -2.93
CA ALA A 203 -23.32 10.65 -2.75
C ALA A 203 -22.91 10.85 -1.26
N GLY A 204 -21.66 11.24 -1.05
CA GLY A 204 -21.08 11.47 0.28
C GLY A 204 -20.64 10.19 1.01
N VAL A 205 -21.07 8.99 0.62
CA VAL A 205 -20.66 7.75 1.31
C VAL A 205 -19.18 7.44 1.10
N PHE A 206 -18.67 7.66 -0.11
CA PHE A 206 -17.26 7.55 -0.46
C PHE A 206 -16.80 8.80 -1.20
N ASN A 207 -15.82 9.51 -0.63
CA ASN A 207 -15.25 10.73 -1.19
C ASN A 207 -13.76 10.53 -1.36
N VAL A 208 -13.19 11.09 -2.44
CA VAL A 208 -11.76 11.04 -2.73
C VAL A 208 -11.25 12.47 -2.95
N VAL A 209 -10.45 12.96 -2.01
CA VAL A 209 -9.88 14.32 -2.02
C VAL A 209 -8.39 14.23 -2.37
N THR A 210 -8.00 14.84 -3.49
CA THR A 210 -6.59 15.00 -3.86
C THR A 210 -6.07 16.35 -3.38
N GLY A 211 -4.84 16.40 -2.88
CA GLY A 211 -4.31 17.64 -2.33
C GLY A 211 -3.00 17.50 -1.59
N SER A 212 -2.56 18.60 -0.98
CA SER A 212 -1.35 18.62 -0.15
C SER A 212 -1.50 17.71 1.07
N ALA A 213 -0.48 16.91 1.37
CA ALA A 213 -0.52 15.97 2.49
C ALA A 213 -0.79 16.65 3.84
N GLY A 214 -0.15 17.79 4.11
CA GLY A 214 -0.33 18.52 5.36
C GLY A 214 -1.71 19.17 5.49
N ALA A 215 -2.22 19.80 4.42
CA ALA A 215 -3.49 20.52 4.47
C ALA A 215 -4.69 19.58 4.62
N VAL A 216 -4.77 18.56 3.75
CA VAL A 216 -5.84 17.55 3.82
C VAL A 216 -5.69 16.70 5.08
N GLY A 217 -4.48 16.24 5.40
CA GLY A 217 -4.21 15.44 6.59
C GLY A 217 -4.56 16.16 7.90
N GLY A 218 -4.17 17.43 8.02
CA GLY A 218 -4.46 18.26 9.19
C GLY A 218 -5.95 18.49 9.42
N GLU A 219 -6.75 18.67 8.37
CA GLU A 219 -8.20 18.77 8.50
C GLU A 219 -8.82 17.42 8.92
N LEU A 220 -8.40 16.30 8.30
CA LEU A 220 -8.89 14.96 8.66
C LEU A 220 -8.60 14.59 10.13
N THR A 221 -7.46 15.00 10.67
CA THR A 221 -7.05 14.70 12.05
C THR A 221 -7.61 15.67 13.08
N SER A 222 -7.96 16.90 12.71
CA SER A 222 -8.46 17.91 13.65
C SER A 222 -9.98 18.09 13.65
N ASN A 223 -10.69 17.62 12.61
CA ASN A 223 -12.14 17.75 12.53
C ASN A 223 -12.86 16.72 13.40
N PRO A 224 -13.70 17.14 14.38
CA PRO A 224 -14.31 16.22 15.35
C PRO A 224 -15.38 15.28 14.74
N LEU A 225 -15.86 15.55 13.53
CA LEU A 225 -16.78 14.63 12.84
C LEU A 225 -16.09 13.33 12.43
N VAL A 226 -14.79 13.38 12.13
CA VAL A 226 -13.99 12.20 11.81
C VAL A 226 -13.70 11.43 13.11
N ARG A 227 -14.19 10.20 13.22
CA ARG A 227 -14.05 9.37 14.44
C ARG A 227 -13.02 8.25 14.32
N LYS A 228 -12.55 7.99 13.10
CA LYS A 228 -11.56 6.95 12.79
C LYS A 228 -10.62 7.46 11.70
N LEU A 229 -9.32 7.32 11.92
CA LEU A 229 -8.31 7.47 10.88
C LEU A 229 -7.66 6.12 10.56
N SER A 230 -7.50 5.79 9.29
CA SER A 230 -6.69 4.66 8.82
C SER A 230 -5.59 5.17 7.89
N PHE A 231 -4.34 4.94 8.28
CA PHE A 231 -3.17 5.39 7.52
C PHE A 231 -2.29 4.20 7.15
N THR A 232 -1.76 4.23 5.93
CA THR A 232 -0.63 3.38 5.55
C THR A 232 0.46 4.27 4.95
N GLY A 233 1.70 4.12 5.40
CA GLY A 233 2.82 4.93 4.94
C GLY A 233 4.01 4.88 5.89
N SER A 234 4.84 5.92 5.93
CA SER A 234 6.04 5.91 6.76
C SER A 234 5.71 5.99 8.25
N THR A 235 6.56 5.35 9.07
CA THR A 235 6.43 5.35 10.53
C THR A 235 6.41 6.77 11.11
N GLU A 236 7.24 7.66 10.57
CA GLU A 236 7.33 9.05 10.99
C GLU A 236 6.00 9.80 10.84
N ILE A 237 5.37 9.71 9.68
CA ILE A 237 4.06 10.33 9.45
C ILE A 237 2.97 9.64 10.28
N GLY A 238 3.08 8.33 10.49
CA GLY A 238 2.17 7.58 11.38
C GLY A 238 2.16 8.11 12.82
N ARG A 239 3.34 8.41 13.38
CA ARG A 239 3.48 9.01 14.72
C ARG A 239 2.81 10.39 14.78
N GLN A 240 3.12 11.26 13.82
CA GLN A 240 2.55 12.61 13.73
C GLN A 240 1.01 12.57 13.61
N LEU A 241 0.47 11.67 12.78
CA LEU A 241 -0.97 11.51 12.62
C LEU A 241 -1.64 10.97 13.90
N MET A 242 -0.97 10.07 14.63
CA MET A 242 -1.46 9.56 15.90
C MET A 242 -1.49 10.66 16.98
N GLU A 243 -0.45 11.48 17.06
CA GLU A 243 -0.40 12.65 17.95
C GLU A 243 -1.54 13.63 17.65
N GLN A 244 -1.75 13.95 16.38
CA GLN A 244 -2.84 14.85 15.96
C GLN A 244 -4.23 14.26 16.30
N CYS A 245 -4.42 12.94 16.16
CA CYS A 245 -5.65 12.25 16.50
C CYS A 245 -5.96 12.23 18.01
N ALA A 246 -4.97 12.50 18.87
CA ALA A 246 -5.13 12.46 20.33
C ALA A 246 -6.10 13.54 20.84
N LYS A 247 -6.22 14.68 20.14
CA LYS A 247 -7.14 15.77 20.54
C LYS A 247 -8.59 15.30 20.69
N ASP A 248 -9.07 14.48 19.75
CA ASP A 248 -10.46 14.00 19.74
C ASP A 248 -10.58 12.52 20.14
N ILE A 249 -9.47 11.90 20.58
CA ILE A 249 -9.41 10.47 20.94
C ILE A 249 -9.93 9.58 19.79
N LYS A 250 -9.52 9.90 18.56
CA LYS A 250 -9.96 9.14 17.38
C LYS A 250 -9.42 7.71 17.44
N LYS A 251 -10.18 6.75 16.93
CA LYS A 251 -9.66 5.38 16.75
C LYS A 251 -8.67 5.38 15.58
N VAL A 252 -7.42 4.97 15.81
CA VAL A 252 -6.35 5.00 14.78
C VAL A 252 -5.95 3.58 14.36
N SER A 253 -5.67 3.39 13.08
CA SER A 253 -5.11 2.16 12.51
C SER A 253 -3.93 2.58 11.65
N LEU A 254 -2.77 2.00 11.93
CA LEU A 254 -1.51 2.36 11.30
C LEU A 254 -0.86 1.09 10.75
N GLU A 255 -0.63 1.06 9.45
CA GLU A 255 0.30 0.12 8.82
C GLU A 255 1.52 0.93 8.37
N LEU A 256 2.67 0.71 9.01
CA LEU A 256 3.83 1.59 8.91
C LEU A 256 5.02 0.90 8.23
N GLY A 257 6.23 1.40 8.46
CA GLY A 257 7.46 0.79 7.94
C GLY A 257 7.68 -0.62 8.49
N GLY A 258 8.41 -1.41 7.70
CA GLY A 258 8.88 -2.74 8.06
C GLY A 258 10.39 -2.85 7.88
N ASN A 259 10.98 -3.91 8.45
CA ASN A 259 12.37 -4.30 8.19
C ASN A 259 12.46 -5.83 8.14
N ALA A 260 11.73 -6.40 7.18
CA ALA A 260 11.39 -7.82 7.18
C ALA A 260 12.63 -8.71 7.06
N PRO A 261 12.90 -9.57 8.05
CA PRO A 261 13.91 -10.62 7.92
C PRO A 261 13.36 -11.75 7.03
N PHE A 262 14.21 -12.26 6.15
CA PHE A 262 13.98 -13.47 5.37
C PHE A 262 15.09 -14.47 5.70
N ILE A 263 14.74 -15.56 6.39
CA ILE A 263 15.71 -16.46 7.02
C ILE A 263 15.75 -17.80 6.28
N VAL A 264 16.93 -18.27 5.91
CA VAL A 264 17.15 -19.54 5.21
C VAL A 264 18.06 -20.42 6.06
N PHE A 265 17.50 -21.49 6.62
CA PHE A 265 18.23 -22.50 7.39
C PHE A 265 18.90 -23.55 6.48
N ASP A 266 19.84 -24.32 7.02
CA ASP A 266 20.61 -25.33 6.30
C ASP A 266 19.75 -26.45 5.70
N ASP A 267 18.62 -26.76 6.34
CA ASP A 267 17.66 -27.79 5.93
C ASP A 267 16.59 -27.28 4.95
N ALA A 268 16.64 -25.99 4.60
CA ALA A 268 15.73 -25.36 3.67
C ALA A 268 15.78 -26.02 2.28
N ASP A 269 14.62 -26.05 1.63
CA ASP A 269 14.57 -26.25 0.19
C ASP A 269 15.11 -24.99 -0.51
N LEU A 270 16.40 -25.00 -0.87
CA LEU A 270 17.10 -23.81 -1.38
C LEU A 270 16.48 -23.25 -2.67
N ASP A 271 15.95 -24.11 -3.55
CA ASP A 271 15.32 -23.65 -4.79
C ASP A 271 14.04 -22.88 -4.47
N LYS A 272 13.20 -23.41 -3.56
CA LYS A 272 11.99 -22.70 -3.09
C LYS A 272 12.33 -21.45 -2.27
N ALA A 273 13.40 -21.47 -1.49
CA ALA A 273 13.86 -20.30 -0.74
C ALA A 273 14.28 -19.18 -1.69
N VAL A 274 14.95 -19.49 -2.79
CA VAL A 274 15.31 -18.52 -3.84
C VAL A 274 14.06 -18.00 -4.55
N GLU A 275 13.11 -18.86 -4.94
CA GLU A 275 11.83 -18.43 -5.51
C GLU A 275 11.08 -17.46 -4.58
N GLY A 276 11.00 -17.80 -3.28
CA GLY A 276 10.41 -16.95 -2.25
C GLY A 276 11.15 -15.64 -2.04
N ALA A 277 12.48 -15.67 -2.05
CA ALA A 277 13.31 -14.47 -1.96
C ALA A 277 13.06 -13.54 -3.15
N LEU A 278 12.96 -14.08 -4.38
CA LEU A 278 12.64 -13.26 -5.55
C LEU A 278 11.27 -12.60 -5.45
N ALA A 279 10.23 -13.39 -5.13
CA ALA A 279 8.86 -12.90 -5.03
C ALA A 279 8.67 -11.88 -3.89
N SER A 280 9.42 -12.04 -2.79
CA SER A 280 9.37 -11.14 -1.63
C SER A 280 10.22 -9.89 -1.81
N LYS A 281 11.36 -9.96 -2.51
CA LYS A 281 12.33 -8.85 -2.62
C LYS A 281 12.15 -7.96 -3.83
N PHE A 282 11.83 -8.54 -4.99
CA PHE A 282 11.87 -7.81 -6.27
C PHE A 282 10.49 -7.50 -6.85
N ARG A 283 9.42 -8.07 -6.30
CA ARG A 283 8.04 -7.62 -6.59
C ARG A 283 7.91 -6.13 -6.36
N ASN A 284 7.25 -5.43 -7.27
CA ASN A 284 7.11 -3.96 -7.25
C ASN A 284 8.46 -3.23 -7.14
N ALA A 285 9.55 -3.82 -7.69
CA ALA A 285 10.92 -3.35 -7.55
C ALA A 285 11.37 -3.16 -6.08
N GLY A 286 10.86 -3.98 -5.15
CA GLY A 286 11.18 -3.88 -3.72
C GLY A 286 10.46 -2.76 -2.96
N GLN A 287 9.48 -2.12 -3.58
CA GLN A 287 8.71 -1.01 -3.02
C GLN A 287 7.44 -1.52 -2.33
N THR A 288 7.56 -2.50 -1.43
CA THR A 288 6.42 -2.99 -0.63
C THR A 288 6.80 -3.03 0.85
N CYS A 289 5.85 -2.70 1.73
CA CYS A 289 6.09 -2.69 3.18
C CYS A 289 6.43 -4.07 3.75
N VAL A 290 6.05 -5.14 3.04
CA VAL A 290 6.35 -6.53 3.42
C VAL A 290 7.53 -7.11 2.64
N CYS A 291 8.23 -6.31 1.82
CA CYS A 291 9.37 -6.81 1.08
C CYS A 291 10.47 -7.28 2.04
N ALA A 292 11.11 -8.40 1.70
CA ALA A 292 12.33 -8.81 2.40
C ALA A 292 13.34 -7.64 2.39
N ASN A 293 13.83 -7.25 3.56
CA ASN A 293 14.82 -6.18 3.69
C ASN A 293 16.18 -6.71 4.14
N ARG A 294 16.21 -7.79 4.91
CA ARG A 294 17.41 -8.47 5.40
C ARG A 294 17.32 -9.96 5.09
N LEU A 295 18.18 -10.49 4.23
CA LEU A 295 18.20 -11.92 3.90
C LEU A 295 19.27 -12.60 4.76
N TYR A 296 18.84 -13.31 5.81
CA TYR A 296 19.69 -14.10 6.67
C TYR A 296 19.82 -15.51 6.12
N VAL A 297 21.06 -15.97 5.91
CA VAL A 297 21.33 -17.29 5.34
C VAL A 297 22.35 -18.02 6.21
N GLN A 298 22.04 -19.27 6.57
CA GLN A 298 22.87 -20.05 7.46
C GLN A 298 24.22 -20.41 6.82
N ASP A 299 25.27 -20.49 7.64
CA ASP A 299 26.66 -20.75 7.23
C ASP A 299 26.81 -21.87 6.19
N GLY A 300 26.13 -23.01 6.39
CA GLY A 300 26.29 -24.20 5.55
C GLY A 300 25.72 -24.06 4.13
N VAL A 301 24.79 -23.12 3.92
CA VAL A 301 24.10 -22.90 2.63
C VAL A 301 24.31 -21.52 2.03
N TYR A 302 25.02 -20.61 2.73
CA TYR A 302 25.22 -19.22 2.33
C TYR A 302 25.68 -19.04 0.88
N ASP A 303 26.79 -19.67 0.49
CA ASP A 303 27.40 -19.46 -0.82
C ASP A 303 26.51 -20.04 -1.94
N ARG A 304 25.91 -21.21 -1.70
CA ARG A 304 24.99 -21.87 -2.65
C ARG A 304 23.71 -21.07 -2.87
N PHE A 305 23.17 -20.48 -1.80
CA PHE A 305 22.00 -19.61 -1.91
C PHE A 305 22.34 -18.32 -2.67
N ALA A 306 23.48 -17.68 -2.36
CA ALA A 306 23.92 -16.47 -3.04
C ALA A 306 24.10 -16.69 -4.55
N GLU A 307 24.73 -17.79 -4.95
CA GLU A 307 24.91 -18.16 -6.36
C GLU A 307 23.56 -18.39 -7.07
N LYS A 308 22.65 -19.17 -6.47
CA LYS A 308 21.32 -19.43 -7.04
C LYS A 308 20.47 -18.15 -7.13
N LEU A 309 20.54 -17.29 -6.12
CA LEU A 309 19.83 -16.02 -6.12
C LEU A 309 20.38 -15.11 -7.22
N GLN A 310 21.70 -15.03 -7.41
CA GLN A 310 22.31 -14.30 -8.51
C GLN A 310 21.77 -14.77 -9.87
N GLN A 311 21.82 -16.08 -10.14
CA GLN A 311 21.34 -16.66 -11.40
C GLN A 311 19.87 -16.33 -11.68
N ALA A 312 19.05 -16.21 -10.63
CA ALA A 312 17.65 -15.89 -10.76
C ALA A 312 17.39 -14.38 -10.89
N VAL A 313 18.16 -13.53 -10.20
CA VAL A 313 18.11 -12.06 -10.32
C VAL A 313 18.55 -11.60 -11.71
N GLU A 314 19.56 -12.22 -12.30
CA GLU A 314 20.04 -11.90 -13.67
C GLU A 314 19.02 -12.21 -14.77
N LYS A 315 17.96 -12.98 -14.46
CA LYS A 315 16.85 -13.24 -15.39
C LYS A 315 15.78 -12.14 -15.36
N LEU A 316 15.81 -11.23 -14.39
CA LEU A 316 14.86 -10.13 -14.30
C LEU A 316 15.06 -9.14 -15.45
N ARG A 317 13.95 -8.73 -16.07
CA ARG A 317 13.93 -7.79 -17.18
C ARG A 317 13.46 -6.42 -16.70
N ILE A 318 14.36 -5.45 -16.75
CA ILE A 318 14.09 -4.06 -16.39
C ILE A 318 13.56 -3.32 -17.62
N GLY A 319 12.48 -2.56 -17.46
CA GLY A 319 11.90 -1.78 -18.56
C GLY A 319 10.58 -1.10 -18.21
N ASP A 320 9.97 -0.46 -19.20
CA ASP A 320 8.62 0.11 -19.07
C ASP A 320 7.62 -1.01 -18.75
N GLY A 321 6.81 -0.83 -17.71
CA GLY A 321 5.86 -1.84 -17.25
C GLY A 321 4.80 -2.25 -18.27
N LEU A 322 4.61 -1.48 -19.35
CA LEU A 322 3.72 -1.83 -20.46
C LEU A 322 4.37 -2.72 -21.53
N GLN A 323 5.68 -2.95 -21.47
CA GLN A 323 6.40 -3.81 -22.43
C GLN A 323 6.31 -5.28 -22.04
N ASP A 324 6.12 -6.15 -23.04
CA ASP A 324 5.99 -7.59 -22.83
C ASP A 324 7.26 -8.20 -22.22
N GLY A 325 7.06 -9.00 -21.18
CA GLY A 325 8.13 -9.72 -20.49
C GLY A 325 8.96 -8.88 -19.50
N VAL A 326 8.67 -7.58 -19.33
CA VAL A 326 9.27 -6.79 -18.24
C VAL A 326 8.78 -7.33 -16.89
N THR A 327 9.71 -7.55 -15.97
CA THR A 327 9.44 -8.04 -14.61
C THR A 327 9.82 -7.02 -13.53
N THR A 328 10.52 -5.94 -13.89
CA THR A 328 10.95 -4.92 -12.94
C THR A 328 10.81 -3.54 -13.59
N GLY A 329 9.87 -2.75 -13.06
CA GLY A 329 9.63 -1.37 -13.49
C GLY A 329 10.61 -0.37 -12.87
N PRO A 330 10.43 0.94 -13.13
CA PRO A 330 11.16 2.00 -12.44
C PRO A 330 10.76 2.08 -10.96
N LEU A 331 11.61 2.72 -10.16
CA LEU A 331 11.22 3.23 -8.85
C LEU A 331 10.26 4.42 -9.02
N ILE A 332 9.57 4.80 -7.95
CA ILE A 332 8.54 5.83 -8.03
C ILE A 332 9.11 7.23 -8.32
N ASP A 333 10.29 7.54 -7.80
CA ASP A 333 10.96 8.85 -7.94
C ASP A 333 12.47 8.78 -7.70
N GLU A 334 13.15 9.89 -7.97
CA GLU A 334 14.60 10.05 -7.79
C GLU A 334 15.05 9.91 -6.33
N LYS A 335 14.18 10.19 -5.36
CA LYS A 335 14.52 10.03 -3.93
C LYS A 335 14.60 8.56 -3.55
N ALA A 336 13.73 7.73 -4.11
CA ALA A 336 13.81 6.29 -3.97
C ALA A 336 15.11 5.74 -4.58
N VAL A 337 15.51 6.22 -5.76
CA VAL A 337 16.82 5.89 -6.36
C VAL A 337 17.97 6.26 -5.42
N ALA A 338 18.02 7.52 -4.98
CA ALA A 338 19.09 8.02 -4.13
C ALA A 338 19.22 7.24 -2.81
N LYS A 339 18.09 6.82 -2.22
CA LYS A 339 18.11 6.00 -1.00
C LYS A 339 18.72 4.61 -1.21
N VAL A 340 18.44 3.98 -2.36
CA VAL A 340 19.05 2.69 -2.70
C VAL A 340 20.56 2.86 -2.88
N GLU A 341 21.00 3.90 -3.57
CA GLU A 341 22.42 4.23 -3.73
C GLU A 341 23.11 4.48 -2.38
N GLU A 342 22.46 5.23 -1.47
CA GLU A 342 22.94 5.49 -0.12
C GLU A 342 23.17 4.20 0.67
N HIS A 343 22.20 3.28 0.65
CA HIS A 343 22.30 2.00 1.34
C HIS A 343 23.44 1.13 0.79
N ILE A 344 23.61 1.10 -0.53
CA ILE A 344 24.69 0.35 -1.18
C ILE A 344 26.05 0.95 -0.81
N ALA A 345 26.19 2.28 -0.89
CA ALA A 345 27.44 2.96 -0.57
C ALA A 345 27.84 2.76 0.91
N ASP A 346 26.90 2.87 1.84
CA ASP A 346 27.13 2.63 3.27
C ASP A 346 27.59 1.18 3.54
N ALA A 347 26.91 0.20 2.94
CA ALA A 347 27.26 -1.20 3.11
C ALA A 347 28.67 -1.53 2.55
N ILE A 348 29.01 -1.01 1.36
CA ILE A 348 30.35 -1.19 0.76
C ILE A 348 31.43 -0.54 1.63
N ALA A 349 31.18 0.68 2.13
CA ALA A 349 32.12 1.37 3.02
C ALA A 349 32.39 0.58 4.32
N LYS A 350 31.47 -0.29 4.72
CA LYS A 350 31.57 -1.18 5.88
C LYS A 350 32.02 -2.62 5.55
N GLY A 351 32.41 -2.88 4.29
CA GLY A 351 33.03 -4.15 3.89
C GLY A 351 32.13 -5.13 3.13
N ALA A 352 30.87 -4.77 2.85
CA ALA A 352 30.02 -5.56 1.97
C ALA A 352 30.53 -5.54 0.52
N LYS A 353 30.14 -6.54 -0.28
CA LYS A 353 30.51 -6.65 -1.70
C LYS A 353 29.28 -6.76 -2.57
N VAL A 354 29.30 -6.09 -3.72
CA VAL A 354 28.29 -6.24 -4.78
C VAL A 354 28.57 -7.53 -5.56
N VAL A 355 27.56 -8.39 -5.68
CA VAL A 355 27.62 -9.60 -6.52
C VAL A 355 27.09 -9.32 -7.91
N THR A 356 25.95 -8.63 -8.00
CA THR A 356 25.32 -8.21 -9.26
C THR A 356 24.60 -6.88 -9.07
N GLY A 357 24.44 -6.12 -10.16
CA GLY A 357 23.82 -4.79 -10.16
C GLY A 357 24.64 -3.71 -9.45
N GLY A 358 23.97 -2.91 -8.62
CA GLY A 358 24.59 -1.92 -7.72
C GLY A 358 24.60 -0.48 -8.22
N LYS A 359 23.98 -0.18 -9.37
CA LYS A 359 24.00 1.14 -10.01
C LYS A 359 22.64 1.49 -10.64
N PRO A 360 22.39 2.78 -10.95
CA PRO A 360 21.31 3.18 -11.84
C PRO A 360 21.37 2.42 -13.18
N HIS A 361 20.21 2.09 -13.73
CA HIS A 361 20.13 1.34 -14.98
C HIS A 361 20.42 2.24 -16.19
N ALA A 362 20.86 1.65 -17.31
CA ALA A 362 21.20 2.38 -18.54
C ALA A 362 20.01 3.13 -19.18
N LEU A 363 18.77 2.77 -18.82
CA LEU A 363 17.55 3.49 -19.22
C LEU A 363 17.43 4.87 -18.56
N GLY A 364 18.20 5.15 -17.50
CA GLY A 364 18.19 6.43 -16.78
C GLY A 364 16.91 6.66 -15.97
N GLY A 365 16.73 7.90 -15.52
CA GLY A 365 15.57 8.30 -14.70
C GLY A 365 15.46 7.46 -13.43
N ASN A 366 14.28 6.88 -13.21
CA ASN A 366 13.98 6.13 -12.00
C ASN A 366 14.31 4.63 -12.10
N PHE A 367 14.95 4.17 -13.18
CA PHE A 367 15.32 2.75 -13.32
C PHE A 367 16.59 2.41 -12.54
N PHE A 368 16.54 1.34 -11.74
CA PHE A 368 17.67 0.88 -10.93
C PHE A 368 17.93 -0.62 -11.15
N GLN A 369 19.20 -1.03 -11.09
CA GLN A 369 19.57 -2.45 -11.26
C GLN A 369 19.19 -3.26 -10.01
N PRO A 370 18.49 -4.40 -10.16
CA PRO A 370 18.38 -5.39 -9.09
C PRO A 370 19.77 -5.76 -8.54
N THR A 371 19.97 -5.59 -7.24
CA THR A 371 21.28 -5.63 -6.61
C THR A 371 21.34 -6.70 -5.54
N ILE A 372 22.44 -7.46 -5.50
CA ILE A 372 22.74 -8.38 -4.40
C ILE A 372 24.02 -7.89 -3.70
N LEU A 373 23.96 -7.74 -2.38
CA LEU A 373 25.12 -7.52 -1.53
C LEU A 373 25.39 -8.78 -0.70
N VAL A 374 26.66 -9.13 -0.54
CA VAL A 374 27.13 -10.20 0.35
C VAL A 374 28.07 -9.66 1.40
N ASN A 375 28.19 -10.41 2.51
CA ASN A 375 29.01 -10.04 3.67
C ASN A 375 28.56 -8.70 4.25
N VAL A 376 27.24 -8.50 4.32
CA VAL A 376 26.67 -7.27 4.88
C VAL A 376 26.80 -7.32 6.40
N PRO A 377 27.48 -6.33 7.02
CA PRO A 377 27.58 -6.29 8.48
C PRO A 377 26.31 -5.72 9.11
N ASP A 378 26.02 -6.12 10.35
CA ASP A 378 24.85 -5.62 11.12
C ASP A 378 24.89 -4.11 11.39
N SER A 379 26.07 -3.49 11.26
CA SER A 379 26.25 -2.05 11.40
C SER A 379 25.86 -1.27 10.14
N ALA A 380 25.57 -1.94 9.01
CA ALA A 380 25.12 -1.27 7.78
C ALA A 380 23.72 -0.67 7.97
N LYS A 381 23.46 0.49 7.35
CA LYS A 381 22.15 1.17 7.43
C LYS A 381 21.01 0.26 7.05
N VAL A 382 21.20 -0.56 6.01
CA VAL A 382 20.18 -1.51 5.53
C VAL A 382 19.77 -2.56 6.58
N ALA A 383 20.56 -2.79 7.64
CA ALA A 383 20.19 -3.66 8.74
C ALA A 383 19.13 -3.02 9.68
N LYS A 384 19.01 -1.68 9.70
CA LYS A 384 18.08 -0.94 10.58
C LYS A 384 17.04 -0.14 9.81
N GLU A 385 17.30 0.20 8.56
CA GLU A 385 16.44 1.03 7.72
C GLU A 385 15.82 0.23 6.57
N GLU A 386 14.54 0.51 6.29
CA GLU A 386 13.84 -0.04 5.13
C GLU A 386 14.41 0.56 3.83
N THR A 387 14.90 -0.27 2.90
CA THR A 387 15.49 0.24 1.64
C THR A 387 14.43 0.76 0.67
N PHE A 388 13.29 0.07 0.58
CA PHE A 388 12.22 0.37 -0.38
C PHE A 388 12.68 0.40 -1.85
N GLY A 389 13.55 -0.55 -2.22
CA GLY A 389 14.08 -0.72 -3.57
C GLY A 389 14.67 -2.12 -3.80
N PRO A 390 15.17 -2.42 -5.02
CA PRO A 390 15.49 -3.77 -5.46
C PRO A 390 16.89 -4.18 -4.99
N LEU A 391 17.13 -4.16 -3.68
CA LEU A 391 18.38 -4.49 -3.02
C LEU A 391 18.22 -5.70 -2.10
N ALA A 392 18.94 -6.78 -2.36
CA ALA A 392 19.01 -8.00 -1.54
C ALA A 392 20.32 -8.07 -0.74
N PRO A 393 20.37 -7.57 0.49
CA PRO A 393 21.52 -7.72 1.37
C PRO A 393 21.53 -9.08 2.07
N LEU A 394 22.61 -9.84 1.91
CA LEU A 394 22.80 -11.14 2.54
C LEU A 394 23.65 -11.00 3.80
N PHE A 395 23.07 -11.47 4.90
CA PHE A 395 23.65 -11.58 6.23
C PHE A 395 23.88 -13.05 6.52
N ARG A 396 25.00 -13.35 7.17
CA ARG A 396 25.38 -14.72 7.52
C ARG A 396 25.05 -14.95 8.99
N PHE A 397 24.47 -16.10 9.32
CA PHE A 397 24.19 -16.48 10.71
C PHE A 397 24.64 -17.90 11.00
N LYS A 398 24.93 -18.17 12.28
CA LYS A 398 25.48 -19.46 12.71
C LYS A 398 24.40 -20.46 13.13
N ASP A 399 23.53 -20.02 14.03
CA ASP A 399 22.52 -20.87 14.66
C ASP A 399 21.19 -20.14 14.86
N GLU A 400 20.17 -20.90 15.26
CA GLU A 400 18.80 -20.40 15.43
C GLU A 400 18.71 -19.26 16.45
N ALA A 401 19.43 -19.37 17.58
CA ALA A 401 19.38 -18.37 18.63
C ALA A 401 19.97 -17.04 18.15
N ASP A 402 21.09 -17.11 17.44
CA ASP A 402 21.76 -15.96 16.82
C ASP A 402 20.83 -15.22 15.83
N VAL A 403 20.22 -15.94 14.88
CA VAL A 403 19.38 -15.29 13.86
C VAL A 403 18.07 -14.75 14.43
N ILE A 404 17.48 -15.40 15.45
CA ILE A 404 16.29 -14.87 16.13
C ILE A 404 16.63 -13.55 16.83
N ALA A 405 17.79 -13.47 17.50
CA ALA A 405 18.21 -12.24 18.16
C ALA A 405 18.40 -11.10 17.14
N GLN A 406 19.09 -11.35 16.03
CA GLN A 406 19.31 -10.35 14.97
C GLN A 406 18.01 -9.95 14.26
N ALA A 407 17.13 -10.91 13.97
CA ALA A 407 15.85 -10.65 13.32
C ALA A 407 14.97 -9.71 14.15
N ASN A 408 14.94 -9.92 15.48
CA ASN A 408 14.16 -9.13 16.44
C ASN A 408 14.84 -7.83 16.90
N ASP A 409 16.11 -7.60 16.56
CA ASP A 409 16.82 -6.36 16.88
C ASP A 409 16.43 -5.23 15.91
N THR A 410 15.17 -4.81 16.00
CA THR A 410 14.58 -3.69 15.26
C THR A 410 13.35 -3.17 15.99
N GLU A 411 13.01 -1.91 15.78
CA GLU A 411 11.77 -1.29 16.27
C GLU A 411 10.52 -1.71 15.47
N PHE A 412 10.69 -2.41 14.34
CA PHE A 412 9.61 -2.83 13.45
C PHE A 412 9.13 -4.26 13.72
N GLY A 413 7.93 -4.62 13.24
CA GLY A 413 7.33 -5.94 13.44
C GLY A 413 6.17 -6.24 12.50
N LEU A 414 6.36 -6.02 11.19
CA LEU A 414 5.28 -6.10 10.19
C LEU A 414 5.17 -7.47 9.52
N ALA A 415 6.25 -7.94 8.89
CA ALA A 415 6.33 -9.22 8.20
C ALA A 415 7.70 -9.85 8.43
N ALA A 416 7.76 -11.18 8.42
CA ALA A 416 8.97 -11.97 8.48
C ALA A 416 8.75 -13.27 7.70
N TYR A 417 9.82 -13.84 7.16
CA TYR A 417 9.82 -15.06 6.38
C TYR A 417 10.92 -15.97 6.88
N PHE A 418 10.68 -17.28 6.93
CA PHE A 418 11.72 -18.26 7.17
C PHE A 418 11.46 -19.55 6.37
N TYR A 419 12.54 -20.23 6.00
CA TYR A 419 12.52 -21.52 5.30
C TYR A 419 13.34 -22.54 6.12
N ALA A 420 12.68 -23.60 6.56
CA ALA A 420 13.22 -24.77 7.28
C ALA A 420 12.29 -25.99 6.98
N ARG A 421 12.65 -27.21 7.39
CA ARG A 421 11.86 -28.43 7.12
C ARG A 421 11.44 -29.22 8.35
#